data_AF-S4R4G1-F1
#
_entry.id   AF-S4R4G1-F1
#
_cell.length_a   1.000
_cell.length_b   1.000
_cell.length_c   1.000
_cell.angle_alpha   90.00
_cell.angle_beta   90.00
_cell.angle_gamma   90.00
#
_symmetry.space_group_name_H-M   'P 1'
#
loop_
_entity.id
_entity.type
_entity.pdbx_description
1 polymer ?
#
loop_
_entity_poly.entity_id
_entity_poly.type
_entity_poly.pdbx_seq_one_letter_code
_entity_poly.pdbx_strand_id
1 'polypeptide(L)'
;RQQMERRLRVLEELLETERDFLCDLRVFRKRVFVPLQQVRSVTLGLPPKVNSMTKTLTMMMMPLWMVACAGSVFLGVRDEVEGVYKSYCAHHEQGLAEMEMWSHDPHSCDCLQASITALRCFHREMGKRRLVDVPSFLILPVQRVTRYPLLLTEL
;
A
#
# COMPACT_ATOMS: atom_id res chain seq x y z
N ARG A 1 -9.05 -10.08 -32.08
CA ARG A 1 -9.96 -10.55 -31.00
C ARG A 1 -9.16 -11.03 -29.78
N GLN A 2 -8.27 -12.02 -29.90
CA GLN A 2 -7.40 -12.49 -28.80
C GLN A 2 -6.54 -11.41 -28.11
N GLN A 3 -6.00 -10.44 -28.87
CA GLN A 3 -5.15 -9.38 -28.30
C GLN A 3 -5.94 -8.38 -27.42
N MET A 4 -7.21 -8.14 -27.75
CA MET A 4 -8.08 -7.25 -26.97
C MET A 4 -8.62 -7.93 -25.71
N GLU A 5 -8.88 -9.23 -25.78
CA GLU A 5 -9.24 -10.06 -24.61
C GLU A 5 -8.08 -10.25 -23.64
N ARG A 6 -6.83 -10.25 -24.11
CA ARG A 6 -5.64 -10.23 -23.23
C ARG A 6 -5.51 -8.89 -22.53
N ARG A 7 -5.65 -7.78 -23.25
CA ARG A 7 -5.64 -6.42 -22.70
C ARG A 7 -6.69 -6.21 -21.62
N LEU A 8 -7.91 -6.70 -21.83
CA LEU A 8 -8.99 -6.59 -20.85
C LEU A 8 -8.64 -7.37 -19.56
N ARG A 9 -8.09 -8.58 -19.69
CA ARG A 9 -7.69 -9.40 -18.55
C ARG A 9 -6.55 -8.77 -17.73
N VAL A 10 -5.55 -8.22 -18.40
CA VAL A 10 -4.45 -7.49 -17.73
C VAL A 10 -4.99 -6.25 -16.99
N LEU A 11 -5.96 -5.56 -17.59
CA LEU A 11 -6.62 -4.42 -16.96
C LEU A 11 -7.45 -4.82 -15.73
N GLU A 12 -8.22 -5.90 -15.83
CA GLU A 12 -8.99 -6.48 -14.71
C GLU A 12 -8.05 -6.89 -13.57
N GLU A 13 -6.96 -7.59 -13.87
CA GLU A 13 -5.96 -7.97 -12.88
C GLU A 13 -5.29 -6.74 -12.23
N LEU A 14 -4.97 -5.71 -13.02
CA LEU A 14 -4.43 -4.46 -12.48
C LEU A 14 -5.42 -3.82 -11.50
N LEU A 15 -6.70 -3.74 -11.85
CA LEU A 15 -7.75 -3.15 -11.02
C LEU A 15 -7.98 -3.96 -9.73
N GLU A 16 -8.06 -5.28 -9.83
CA GLU A 16 -8.23 -6.16 -8.67
C GLU A 16 -7.04 -6.05 -7.72
N THR A 17 -5.82 -6.14 -8.25
CA THR A 17 -4.61 -6.04 -7.43
C THR A 17 -4.39 -4.65 -6.83
N GLU A 18 -4.86 -3.58 -7.50
CA GLU A 18 -4.82 -2.21 -6.96
C GLU A 18 -5.82 -2.05 -5.82
N ARG A 19 -7.04 -2.58 -5.98
CA ARG A 19 -8.07 -2.57 -4.93
C ARG A 19 -7.59 -3.33 -3.69
N ASP A 20 -6.95 -4.47 -3.90
CA ASP A 20 -6.36 -5.25 -2.83
C ASP A 20 -5.27 -4.47 -2.10
N PHE A 21 -4.35 -3.86 -2.85
CA PHE A 21 -3.28 -3.05 -2.28
C PHE A 21 -3.81 -1.85 -1.47
N LEU A 22 -4.81 -1.14 -1.98
CA LEU A 22 -5.48 -0.04 -1.27
C LEU A 22 -6.19 -0.52 0.02
N CYS A 23 -6.84 -1.68 -0.03
CA CYS A 23 -7.46 -2.28 1.13
C CYS A 23 -6.41 -2.56 2.21
N ASP A 24 -5.31 -3.18 1.81
CA ASP A 24 -4.18 -3.52 2.66
C ASP A 24 -3.60 -2.24 3.32
N LEU A 25 -3.36 -1.16 2.56
CA LEU A 25 -2.90 0.16 3.09
C LEU A 25 -3.86 0.74 4.14
N ARG A 26 -5.17 0.69 3.87
CA ARG A 26 -6.19 1.22 4.78
C ARG A 26 -6.26 0.44 6.08
N VAL A 27 -6.18 -0.88 6.00
CA VAL A 27 -6.22 -1.78 7.16
C VAL A 27 -4.99 -1.58 8.01
N PHE A 28 -3.81 -1.55 7.40
CA PHE A 28 -2.56 -1.32 8.10
C PHE A 28 -2.58 0.01 8.86
N ARG A 29 -3.06 1.08 8.22
CA ARG A 29 -3.25 2.36 8.93
C ARG A 29 -4.19 2.24 10.12
N LYS A 30 -5.37 1.64 9.93
CA LYS A 30 -6.41 1.55 10.98
C LYS A 30 -5.99 0.64 12.14
N ARG A 31 -5.27 -0.44 11.86
CA ARG A 31 -4.95 -1.50 12.82
C ARG A 31 -3.57 -1.36 13.43
N VAL A 32 -2.64 -0.67 12.77
CA VAL A 32 -1.24 -0.53 13.22
C VAL A 32 -0.90 0.93 13.51
N PHE A 33 -1.00 1.82 12.53
CA PHE A 33 -0.56 3.21 12.75
C PHE A 33 -1.41 4.00 13.74
N VAL A 34 -2.74 3.91 13.67
CA VAL A 34 -3.63 4.67 14.57
C VAL A 34 -3.43 4.27 16.04
N PRO A 35 -3.44 2.97 16.41
CA PRO A 35 -3.15 2.55 17.78
C PRO A 35 -1.77 3.00 18.26
N LEU A 36 -0.74 2.83 17.43
CA LEU A 36 0.62 3.20 17.82
C LEU A 36 0.81 4.72 17.98
N GLN A 37 0.12 5.52 17.17
CA GLN A 37 0.12 6.98 17.31
C GLN A 37 -0.47 7.43 18.66
N GLN A 38 -1.51 6.73 19.15
CA GLN A 38 -2.15 7.04 20.43
C GLN A 38 -1.25 6.73 21.65
N VAL A 39 -0.36 5.75 21.53
CA VAL A 39 0.54 5.34 22.62
C VAL A 39 1.67 6.34 22.84
N ARG A 40 2.17 7.00 21.79
CA ARG A 40 3.37 7.85 21.88
C ARG A 40 3.21 9.31 21.45
N SER A 41 2.08 9.75 20.89
CA SER A 41 1.93 11.10 20.28
C SER A 41 3.11 11.49 19.35
N VAL A 42 3.77 10.50 18.73
CA VAL A 42 4.87 10.73 17.80
C VAL A 42 4.30 10.82 16.39
N THR A 43 4.64 11.89 15.68
CA THR A 43 4.48 11.99 14.22
C THR A 43 5.45 11.04 13.55
N LEU A 44 5.04 9.80 13.36
CA LEU A 44 5.71 8.88 12.43
C LEU A 44 5.81 9.57 11.05
N GLY A 45 6.98 9.52 10.42
CA GLY A 45 7.20 10.14 9.11
C GLY A 45 6.45 9.47 7.95
N LEU A 46 6.01 8.23 8.14
CA LEU A 46 5.33 7.37 7.16
C LEU A 46 3.78 7.53 7.05
N PRO A 47 2.98 7.60 8.13
CA PRO A 47 1.52 7.65 8.04
C PRO A 47 0.94 8.80 7.18
N PRO A 48 1.47 10.05 7.25
CA PRO A 48 1.04 11.11 6.34
C PRO A 48 1.30 10.75 4.86
N LYS A 49 2.41 10.05 4.57
CA LYS A 49 2.78 9.63 3.21
C LYS A 49 1.94 8.45 2.73
N VAL A 50 1.63 7.49 3.60
CA VAL A 50 0.68 6.40 3.31
C VAL A 50 -0.72 6.93 3.05
N ASN A 51 -1.15 7.98 3.77
CA ASN A 51 -2.43 8.66 3.50
C ASN A 51 -2.43 9.34 2.12
N SER A 52 -1.37 10.07 1.79
CA SER A 52 -1.22 10.67 0.47
C SER A 52 -1.25 9.60 -0.62
N MET A 53 -0.56 8.48 -0.42
CA MET A 53 -0.50 7.36 -1.37
C MET A 53 -1.86 6.73 -1.58
N THR A 54 -2.54 6.39 -0.49
CA THR A 54 -3.87 5.82 -0.53
C THR A 54 -4.84 6.75 -1.26
N LYS A 55 -4.72 8.07 -1.05
CA LYS A 55 -5.57 9.07 -1.71
C LYS A 55 -5.30 9.14 -3.22
N THR A 56 -4.04 9.33 -3.62
CA THR A 56 -3.64 9.42 -5.04
C THR A 56 -4.01 8.14 -5.80
N LEU A 57 -3.74 6.97 -5.24
CA LEU A 57 -4.11 5.69 -5.85
C LEU A 57 -5.63 5.49 -5.93
N THR A 58 -6.39 5.92 -4.92
CA THR A 58 -7.87 5.88 -4.99
C THR A 58 -8.40 6.82 -6.08
N MET A 59 -7.80 8.01 -6.24
CA MET A 59 -8.18 8.95 -7.30
C MET A 59 -7.88 8.40 -8.69
N MET A 60 -6.79 7.65 -8.85
CA MET A 60 -6.45 6.94 -10.09
C MET A 60 -7.44 5.80 -10.40
N MET A 61 -7.92 5.05 -9.38
CA MET A 61 -8.80 3.90 -9.61
C MET A 61 -10.16 4.27 -10.24
N MET A 62 -10.76 5.40 -9.85
CA MET A 62 -12.07 5.84 -10.35
C MET A 62 -12.12 5.98 -11.89
N PRO A 63 -11.23 6.75 -12.53
CA PRO A 63 -11.20 6.85 -14.00
C PRO A 63 -10.71 5.56 -14.67
N LEU A 64 -9.83 4.77 -14.02
CA LEU A 64 -9.39 3.47 -14.55
C LEU A 64 -10.52 2.44 -14.63
N TRP A 65 -11.49 2.52 -13.71
CA TRP A 65 -12.71 1.70 -13.71
C TRP A 65 -13.72 2.14 -14.78
N MET A 66 -13.82 3.46 -15.02
CA MET A 66 -14.81 4.05 -15.94
C MET A 66 -14.36 4.01 -17.39
N VAL A 67 -13.06 4.10 -17.63
CA VAL A 67 -12.47 4.22 -18.97
C VAL A 67 -11.50 3.07 -19.13
N ALA A 68 -11.76 2.15 -20.07
CA ALA A 68 -10.84 1.06 -20.43
C ALA A 68 -9.53 1.56 -21.10
N CYS A 69 -9.13 2.80 -20.85
CA CYS A 69 -7.97 3.48 -21.42
C CYS A 69 -6.98 3.80 -20.30
N ALA A 70 -6.33 2.75 -19.78
CA ALA A 70 -5.37 2.87 -18.68
C ALA A 70 -4.26 3.88 -18.97
N GLY A 71 -3.72 3.90 -20.19
CA GLY A 71 -2.61 4.78 -20.57
C GLY A 71 -2.88 6.27 -20.29
N SER A 72 -4.06 6.77 -20.68
CA SER A 72 -4.45 8.17 -20.47
C SER A 72 -4.58 8.53 -18.99
N VAL A 73 -5.09 7.61 -18.18
CA VAL A 73 -5.23 7.80 -16.74
C VAL A 73 -3.85 7.83 -16.08
N PHE A 74 -2.98 6.87 -16.40
CA PHE A 74 -1.62 6.82 -15.87
C PHE A 74 -0.81 8.06 -16.24
N LEU A 75 -0.94 8.56 -17.47
CA LEU A 75 -0.30 9.81 -17.88
C LEU A 75 -0.80 11.02 -17.06
N GLY A 76 -2.11 11.08 -16.78
CA GLY A 76 -2.70 12.17 -16.00
C GLY A 76 -2.32 12.17 -14.52
N VAL A 77 -2.07 11.00 -13.92
CA VAL A 77 -1.70 10.88 -12.49
C VAL A 77 -0.21 10.63 -12.26
N ARG A 78 0.60 10.58 -13.33
CA ARG A 78 2.00 10.16 -13.28
C ARG A 78 2.80 10.93 -12.23
N ASP A 79 2.75 12.26 -12.29
CA ASP A 79 3.59 13.11 -11.43
C ASP A 79 3.16 13.01 -9.96
N GLU A 80 1.87 12.85 -9.68
CA GLU A 80 1.36 12.63 -8.34
C GLU A 80 1.79 11.27 -7.77
N VAL A 81 1.62 10.20 -8.56
CA VAL A 81 2.04 8.85 -8.19
C VAL A 81 3.55 8.82 -7.95
N GLU A 82 4.33 9.36 -8.87
CA GLU A 82 5.78 9.44 -8.77
C GLU A 82 6.23 10.22 -7.52
N GLY A 83 5.62 11.38 -7.25
CA GLY A 83 5.93 12.20 -6.08
C GLY A 83 5.65 11.47 -4.77
N VAL A 84 4.52 10.78 -4.67
CA VAL A 84 4.15 10.07 -3.45
C VAL A 84 5.01 8.82 -3.23
N TYR A 85 5.30 8.05 -4.27
CA TYR A 85 6.19 6.89 -4.14
C TYR A 85 7.63 7.31 -3.85
N LYS A 86 8.17 8.37 -4.48
CA LYS A 86 9.50 8.92 -4.13
C LYS A 86 9.57 9.32 -2.67
N SER A 87 8.56 10.05 -2.19
CA SER A 87 8.48 10.47 -0.79
C SER A 87 8.41 9.28 0.16
N TYR A 88 7.62 8.26 -0.18
CA TYR A 88 7.52 7.04 0.62
C TYR A 88 8.85 6.28 0.67
N CYS A 89 9.43 5.97 -0.49
CA CYS A 89 10.68 5.21 -0.60
C CYS A 89 11.84 5.91 0.10
N ALA A 90 11.93 7.24 0.02
CA ALA A 90 12.97 8.01 0.70
C ALA A 90 12.92 7.90 2.24
N HIS A 91 11.79 7.50 2.81
CA HIS A 91 11.61 7.35 4.26
C HIS A 91 11.31 5.91 4.67
N HIS A 92 11.45 4.96 3.75
CA HIS A 92 11.14 3.55 4.00
C HIS A 92 12.07 2.98 5.09
N GLU A 93 13.38 3.22 4.97
CA GLU A 93 14.37 2.76 5.96
C GLU A 93 14.15 3.40 7.33
N GLN A 94 13.87 4.71 7.38
CA GLN A 94 13.54 5.41 8.63
C GLN A 94 12.33 4.76 9.31
N GLY A 95 11.28 4.47 8.54
CA GLY A 95 10.08 3.85 9.07
C GLY A 95 10.27 2.41 9.55
N LEU A 96 11.17 1.64 8.92
CA LEU A 96 11.59 0.33 9.41
C LEU A 96 12.33 0.45 10.75
N ALA A 97 13.29 1.38 10.85
CA ALA A 97 14.02 1.62 12.09
C ALA A 97 13.10 2.09 13.22
N GLU A 98 12.11 2.94 12.93
CA GLU A 98 11.08 3.36 13.90
C GLU A 98 10.28 2.16 14.43
N MET A 99 9.88 1.23 13.55
CA MET A 99 9.16 0.02 13.95
C MET A 99 10.03 -0.93 14.78
N GLU A 100 11.31 -1.07 14.42
CA GLU A 100 12.26 -1.88 15.17
C GLU A 100 12.47 -1.31 16.58
N MET A 101 12.67 0.01 16.71
CA MET A 101 12.74 0.68 18.01
C MET A 101 11.49 0.42 18.85
N TRP A 102 10.30 0.47 18.25
CA TRP A 102 9.04 0.24 18.96
C TRP A 102 8.83 -1.21 19.38
N SER A 103 9.44 -2.15 18.67
CA SER A 103 9.41 -3.58 19.05
C SER A 103 10.25 -3.87 20.30
N HIS A 104 11.23 -3.01 20.60
CA HIS A 104 12.09 -3.13 21.77
C HIS A 104 11.68 -2.19 22.93
N ASP A 105 10.80 -1.23 22.70
CA ASP A 105 10.31 -0.31 23.73
C ASP A 105 9.19 -0.96 24.58
N PRO A 106 9.37 -1.10 25.91
CA PRO A 106 8.37 -1.69 26.80
C PRO A 106 7.00 -0.99 26.77
N HIS A 107 6.95 0.30 26.43
CA HIS A 107 5.70 1.05 26.39
C HIS A 107 4.89 0.83 25.10
N SER A 108 5.54 0.48 23.98
CA SER A 108 4.88 0.30 22.68
C SER A 108 4.87 -1.14 22.17
N CYS A 109 5.73 -2.02 22.69
CA CYS A 109 5.89 -3.40 22.21
C CYS A 109 4.57 -4.18 22.27
N ASP A 110 3.84 -4.12 23.37
CA ASP A 110 2.55 -4.81 23.52
C ASP A 110 1.51 -4.30 22.53
N CYS A 111 1.45 -2.98 22.31
CA CYS A 111 0.55 -2.38 21.32
C CYS A 111 0.93 -2.81 19.90
N LEU A 112 2.22 -2.86 19.58
CA LEU A 112 2.73 -3.31 18.30
C LEU A 112 2.40 -4.80 18.05
N GLN A 113 2.60 -5.67 19.04
CA GLN A 113 2.26 -7.09 18.94
C GLN A 113 0.75 -7.32 18.79
N ALA A 114 -0.08 -6.58 19.53
CA ALA A 114 -1.54 -6.62 19.38
C ALA A 114 -1.95 -6.16 17.97
N SER A 115 -1.32 -5.12 17.45
CA SER A 115 -1.56 -4.58 16.11
C SER A 115 -1.17 -5.58 15.01
N ILE A 116 0.00 -6.23 15.14
CA ILE A 116 0.46 -7.30 14.24
C ILE A 116 -0.53 -8.47 14.25
N THR A 117 -0.98 -8.87 15.44
CA THR A 117 -1.95 -9.97 15.60
C THR A 117 -3.27 -9.64 14.92
N ALA A 118 -3.79 -8.42 15.11
CA ALA A 118 -5.01 -7.96 14.45
C ALA A 118 -4.87 -7.94 12.92
N LEU A 119 -3.72 -7.51 12.40
CA LEU A 119 -3.42 -7.51 10.97
C LEU A 119 -3.40 -8.95 10.41
N ARG A 120 -2.76 -9.90 11.12
CA ARG A 120 -2.73 -11.32 10.74
C ARG A 120 -4.13 -11.95 10.71
N CYS A 121 -4.97 -11.65 11.70
CA CYS A 121 -6.35 -12.16 11.73
C CYS A 121 -7.14 -11.67 10.51
N PHE A 122 -7.07 -10.37 10.20
CA PHE A 122 -7.75 -9.80 9.03
C PHE A 122 -7.29 -10.45 7.72
N HIS A 123 -5.99 -10.62 7.51
CA HIS A 123 -5.49 -11.25 6.29
C HIS A 123 -5.86 -12.73 6.19
N ARG A 124 -5.92 -13.45 7.32
CA ARG A 124 -6.39 -14.83 7.37
C ARG A 124 -7.86 -14.94 6.96
N GLU A 125 -8.72 -14.04 7.45
CA GLU A 125 -10.13 -13.97 7.06
C GLU A 125 -10.30 -13.69 5.56
N MET A 126 -9.43 -12.86 4.99
CA MET A 126 -9.39 -12.55 3.55
C MET A 126 -8.70 -13.64 2.70
N GLY A 127 -8.30 -14.77 3.29
CA GLY A 127 -7.59 -15.86 2.59
C GLY A 127 -6.15 -15.53 2.16
N LYS A 128 -5.62 -14.36 2.53
CA LYS A 128 -4.27 -13.90 2.20
C LYS A 128 -3.27 -14.45 3.23
N ARG A 129 -2.55 -15.53 2.90
CA ARG A 129 -1.61 -16.20 3.83
C ARG A 129 -0.22 -15.58 3.93
N ARG A 130 0.15 -14.65 3.04
CA ARG A 130 1.55 -14.22 2.85
C ARG A 130 2.03 -13.07 3.74
N LEU A 131 1.13 -12.37 4.44
CA LEU A 131 1.51 -11.17 5.18
C LEU A 131 1.72 -11.49 6.66
N VAL A 132 3.00 -11.53 7.07
CA VAL A 132 3.43 -12.09 8.36
C VAL A 132 3.75 -11.00 9.39
N ASP A 133 4.24 -9.84 8.97
CA ASP A 133 4.72 -8.79 9.88
C ASP A 133 4.65 -7.38 9.25
N VAL A 134 4.92 -6.37 10.09
CA VAL A 134 4.93 -4.96 9.69
C VAL A 134 6.01 -4.65 8.63
N PRO A 135 7.26 -5.13 8.73
CA PRO A 135 8.26 -4.92 7.68
C PRO A 135 7.82 -5.44 6.29
N SER A 136 7.24 -6.64 6.25
CA SER A 136 6.67 -7.23 5.02
C SER A 136 5.53 -6.40 4.45
N PHE A 137 4.82 -5.65 5.29
CA PHE A 137 3.83 -4.69 4.84
C PHE A 137 4.48 -3.43 4.25
N LEU A 138 5.46 -2.86 4.96
CA LEU A 138 6.11 -1.60 4.58
C LEU A 138 6.88 -1.71 3.25
N ILE A 139 7.29 -2.91 2.85
CA ILE A 139 7.93 -3.12 1.55
C ILE A 139 6.91 -3.18 0.39
N LEU A 140 5.61 -3.39 0.66
CA LEU A 140 4.59 -3.53 -0.40
C LEU A 140 4.51 -2.33 -1.35
N PRO A 141 4.56 -1.05 -0.89
CA PRO A 141 4.58 0.07 -1.82
C PRO A 141 5.82 0.09 -2.72
N VAL A 142 6.98 -0.27 -2.17
CA VAL A 142 8.24 -0.38 -2.93
C VAL A 142 8.13 -1.49 -3.99
N GLN A 143 7.48 -2.61 -3.65
CA GLN A 143 7.21 -3.69 -4.60
C GLN A 143 6.11 -3.32 -5.61
N ARG A 144 5.13 -2.50 -5.24
CA ARG A 144 4.02 -2.12 -6.13
C ARG A 144 4.50 -1.21 -7.24
N VAL A 145 5.35 -0.22 -6.93
CA VAL A 145 5.84 0.73 -7.94
C VAL A 145 6.64 0.04 -9.06
N THR A 146 7.34 -1.05 -8.76
CA THR A 146 8.08 -1.83 -9.76
C THR A 146 7.18 -2.69 -10.65
N ARG A 147 5.92 -2.92 -10.28
CA ARG A 147 4.95 -3.67 -11.10
C ARG A 147 4.28 -2.82 -12.16
N TYR A 148 4.14 -1.51 -11.97
CA TYR A 148 3.48 -0.65 -12.96
C TYR A 148 4.14 -0.71 -14.35
N PRO A 149 5.48 -0.67 -14.51
CA PRO A 149 6.11 -0.82 -15.83
C PRO A 149 5.78 -2.16 -16.51
N LEU A 150 5.72 -3.25 -15.75
CA LEU A 150 5.43 -4.59 -16.28
C LEU A 150 3.98 -4.66 -16.79
N LEU A 151 3.03 -4.22 -15.97
CA LEU A 151 1.60 -4.22 -16.29
C LEU A 151 1.29 -3.27 -17.46
N LEU A 152 1.96 -2.12 -17.53
CA LEU A 152 1.81 -1.16 -18.63
C LEU A 152 2.41 -1.64 -19.95
N THR A 153 3.40 -2.54 -19.92
CA THR A 153 3.99 -3.13 -21.13
C THR A 153 3.09 -4.21 -21.75
N GLU A 154 2.29 -4.88 -20.92
CA GLU A 154 1.34 -5.92 -21.35
C GLU A 154 -0.01 -5.38 -21.85
N LEU A 155 -0.33 -4.11 -21.53
CA LEU A 155 -1.49 -3.36 -22.03
C LEU A 155 -1.26 -2.84 -23.46
#